data_AF-A0A257ZWG4-F1
#
_entry.id   AF-A0A257ZWG4-F1
#
_cell.length_a   1.000
_cell.length_b   1.000
_cell.length_c   1.000
_cell.angle_alpha   90.00
_cell.angle_beta   90.00
_cell.angle_gamma   90.00
#
_symmetry.space_group_name_H-M   'P 1'
#
loop_
_entity.id
_entity.type
_entity.pdbx_description
1 polymer ?
#
loop_
_entity_poly.entity_id
_entity_poly.type
_entity_poly.pdbx_seq_one_letter_code
_entity_poly.pdbx_strand_id
1 'polypeptide(L)'
;MSEEKKTYVGPGRESAGAVLIRDLGEGLYGSIWQSEFARDLTPWHPKEKRVTQQMVARWAAGERTVPSWVWKSGAAMIEARVAWLFRLRDRLESVDHGEPE
;
A
#
# COMPACT_ATOMS: atom_id res chain seq x y z
N MET A 1 10.16 -26.49 -27.93
CA MET A 1 9.10 -26.22 -26.94
C MET A 1 9.71 -26.44 -25.58
N SER A 2 10.21 -25.38 -24.93
CA SER A 2 10.84 -25.49 -23.61
C SER A 2 9.78 -25.23 -22.54
N GLU A 3 9.52 -26.26 -21.73
CA GLU A 3 8.68 -26.15 -20.53
C GLU A 3 9.37 -25.26 -19.50
N GLU A 4 8.72 -24.15 -19.18
CA GLU A 4 9.17 -23.18 -18.19
C GLU A 4 9.00 -23.80 -16.78
N LYS A 5 10.13 -24.08 -16.12
CA LYS A 5 10.15 -24.64 -14.75
C LYS A 5 9.47 -23.69 -13.78
N LYS A 6 8.24 -24.03 -13.38
CA LYS A 6 7.49 -23.37 -12.32
C LYS A 6 8.14 -23.70 -10.98
N THR A 7 8.99 -22.81 -10.46
CA THR A 7 9.58 -22.96 -9.13
C THR A 7 8.49 -22.80 -8.07
N TYR A 8 8.03 -23.92 -7.50
CA TYR A 8 7.18 -23.92 -6.32
C TYR A 8 8.07 -23.66 -5.10
N VAL A 9 7.95 -22.47 -4.51
CA VAL A 9 8.55 -22.16 -3.21
C VAL A 9 7.47 -22.44 -2.17
N GLY A 10 7.68 -23.50 -1.38
CA GLY A 10 6.75 -23.93 -0.33
C GLY A 10 6.56 -22.88 0.77
N PRO A 11 5.53 -23.05 1.62
CA PRO A 11 5.18 -22.10 2.68
C PRO A 11 6.19 -22.27 3.83
N GLY A 12 6.95 -21.22 4.19
CA GLY A 12 7.91 -21.37 5.28
C GLY A 12 8.73 -20.15 5.71
N ARG A 13 8.79 -19.08 4.91
CA ARG A 13 9.23 -17.75 5.38
C ARG A 13 8.39 -16.73 4.64
N GLU A 14 7.69 -15.85 5.36
CA GLU A 14 7.07 -14.69 4.73
C GLU A 14 8.14 -13.99 3.90
N SER A 15 7.93 -13.84 2.59
CA SER A 15 8.90 -13.14 1.76
C SER A 15 9.03 -11.70 2.29
N ALA A 16 10.24 -11.12 2.27
CA ALA A 16 10.44 -9.75 2.73
C ALA A 16 9.46 -8.75 2.06
N GLY A 17 9.06 -9.02 0.80
CA GLY A 17 8.03 -8.24 0.11
C GLY A 17 6.62 -8.43 0.68
N ALA A 18 6.26 -9.64 1.15
CA ALA A 18 4.97 -9.90 1.78
C ALA A 18 4.84 -9.18 3.15
N VAL A 19 5.93 -9.14 3.92
CA VAL A 19 5.99 -8.36 5.16
C VAL A 19 5.88 -6.87 4.85
N LEU A 20 6.71 -6.38 3.93
CA LEU A 20 6.76 -4.95 3.61
C LEU A 20 5.44 -4.40 3.03
N ILE A 21 4.73 -5.18 2.20
CA ILE A 21 3.43 -4.75 1.66
C ILE A 21 2.36 -4.68 2.75
N ARG A 22 2.44 -5.56 3.76
CA ARG A 22 1.56 -5.54 4.92
C ARG A 22 1.82 -4.29 5.76
N ASP A 23 3.08 -4.03 6.12
CA ASP A 23 3.47 -2.84 6.88
C ASP A 23 3.06 -1.54 6.17
N LEU A 24 3.27 -1.47 4.85
CA LEU A 24 2.84 -0.34 4.03
C LEU A 24 1.33 -0.13 4.09
N GLY A 25 0.56 -1.20 3.85
CA GLY A 25 -0.89 -1.14 3.82
C GLY A 25 -1.47 -0.77 5.18
N GLU A 26 -1.06 -1.48 6.23
CA GLU A 26 -1.52 -1.25 7.61
C GLU A 26 -1.12 0.14 8.10
N GLY A 27 0.09 0.62 7.78
CA GLY A 27 0.52 1.97 8.11
C GLY A 27 -0.33 3.07 7.44
N LEU A 28 -0.82 2.83 6.22
CA LEU A 28 -1.64 3.82 5.49
C LEU A 28 -3.14 3.75 5.83
N TYR A 29 -3.68 2.58 6.15
CA TYR A 29 -5.14 2.36 6.17
C TYR A 29 -5.64 1.56 7.37
N GLY A 30 -4.76 1.08 8.25
CA GLY A 30 -5.13 0.27 9.42
C GLY A 30 -5.73 -1.07 9.04
N SER A 31 -6.77 -1.52 9.75
CA SER A 31 -7.33 -2.88 9.62
C SER A 31 -8.01 -3.16 8.28
N ILE A 32 -8.47 -2.13 7.57
CA ILE A 32 -9.16 -2.25 6.27
C ILE A 32 -8.22 -2.14 5.07
N TRP A 33 -6.91 -2.27 5.31
CA TRP A 33 -5.92 -1.87 4.33
C TRP A 33 -6.00 -2.56 2.98
N GLN A 34 -6.38 -3.83 2.91
CA GLN A 34 -6.32 -4.56 1.64
C GLN A 34 -7.31 -4.01 0.60
N SER A 35 -8.49 -3.56 1.02
CA SER A 35 -9.49 -2.98 0.12
C SER A 35 -9.13 -1.55 -0.27
N GLU A 36 -8.75 -0.73 0.71
CA GLU A 36 -8.42 0.68 0.48
C GLU A 36 -7.12 0.82 -0.31
N PHE A 37 -6.10 0.04 0.01
CA PHE A 37 -4.85 0.03 -0.74
C PHE A 37 -5.08 -0.43 -2.19
N ALA A 38 -5.90 -1.45 -2.44
CA ALA A 38 -6.23 -1.85 -3.82
C ALA A 38 -6.95 -0.74 -4.61
N ARG A 39 -7.87 -0.03 -3.94
CA ARG A 39 -8.59 1.11 -4.52
C ARG A 39 -7.63 2.24 -4.89
N ASP A 40 -6.81 2.67 -3.95
CA ASP A 40 -5.89 3.80 -4.12
C ASP A 40 -4.72 3.47 -5.04
N LEU A 41 -4.34 2.19 -5.17
CA LEU A 41 -3.28 1.75 -6.07
C LEU A 41 -3.74 1.62 -7.53
N THR A 42 -5.04 1.44 -7.78
CA THR A 42 -5.59 1.27 -9.13
C THR A 42 -5.24 2.42 -10.09
N PRO A 43 -5.39 3.72 -9.70
CA PRO A 43 -4.99 4.84 -10.56
C PRO A 43 -3.51 4.87 -10.94
N TRP A 44 -2.65 4.20 -10.18
CA TRP A 44 -1.20 4.17 -10.41
C TRP A 44 -0.75 3.02 -11.29
N HIS A 45 -1.68 2.16 -11.73
CA HIS A 45 -1.34 0.99 -12.50
C HIS A 45 -0.79 1.39 -13.89
N PRO A 46 0.41 0.90 -14.30
CA PRO A 46 1.08 1.36 -15.53
C PRO A 46 0.35 1.01 -16.83
N LYS A 47 -0.56 0.04 -16.79
CA LYS A 47 -1.44 -0.36 -17.91
C LYS A 47 -2.93 -0.12 -17.62
N GLU A 48 -3.24 0.76 -16.67
CA GLU A 48 -4.62 1.14 -16.30
C GLU A 48 -5.53 -0.05 -15.93
N LYS A 49 -4.95 -1.13 -15.38
CA LYS A 49 -5.73 -2.28 -14.91
C LYS A 49 -6.10 -2.07 -13.45
N ARG A 50 -7.34 -2.44 -13.13
CA ARG A 50 -7.83 -2.46 -11.76
C ARG A 50 -6.98 -3.39 -10.89
N VAL A 51 -6.53 -2.89 -9.75
CA VAL A 51 -6.00 -3.71 -8.66
C VAL A 51 -7.16 -4.14 -7.79
N THR A 52 -7.23 -5.42 -7.44
CA THR A 52 -8.29 -5.96 -6.58
C THR A 52 -7.76 -6.30 -5.20
N GLN A 53 -8.65 -6.30 -4.20
CA GLN A 53 -8.33 -6.76 -2.85
C GLN A 53 -7.73 -8.18 -2.85
N GLN A 54 -8.26 -9.08 -3.71
CA GLN A 54 -7.72 -10.44 -3.83
C GLN A 54 -6.28 -10.44 -4.34
N MET A 55 -5.90 -9.56 -5.27
CA MET A 55 -4.51 -9.44 -5.72
C MET A 55 -3.60 -9.01 -4.57
N VAL A 56 -4.02 -8.02 -3.79
CA VAL A 56 -3.29 -7.52 -2.62
C VAL A 56 -3.15 -8.59 -1.55
N ALA A 57 -4.21 -9.36 -1.26
CA ALA A 57 -4.16 -10.46 -0.31
C ALA A 57 -3.12 -11.53 -0.71
N ARG A 58 -3.02 -11.86 -2.01
CA ARG A 58 -2.03 -12.82 -2.51
C ARG A 58 -0.60 -12.30 -2.45
N TRP A 59 -0.40 -10.98 -2.56
CA TRP A 59 0.89 -10.35 -2.29
C TRP A 59 1.26 -10.45 -0.80
N ALA A 60 0.31 -10.12 0.08
CA ALA A 60 0.48 -10.15 1.53
C ALA A 60 0.73 -11.56 2.10
N ALA A 61 0.17 -12.58 1.44
CA ALA A 61 0.38 -13.98 1.77
C ALA A 61 1.68 -14.55 1.17
N GLY A 62 2.40 -13.77 0.35
CA GLY A 62 3.59 -14.23 -0.37
C GLY A 62 3.31 -15.23 -1.50
N GLU A 63 2.05 -15.48 -1.85
CA GLU A 63 1.66 -16.36 -2.96
C GLU A 63 2.01 -15.76 -4.33
N ARG A 64 2.15 -14.44 -4.40
CA ARG A 64 2.55 -13.72 -5.60
C ARG A 64 3.56 -12.65 -5.26
N THR A 65 4.58 -12.53 -6.12
CA THR A 65 5.54 -11.43 -6.06
C THR A 65 4.83 -10.09 -6.23
N VAL A 66 5.20 -9.12 -5.39
CA VAL A 66 4.73 -7.75 -5.51
C VAL A 66 5.41 -7.08 -6.71
N PRO A 67 4.65 -6.51 -7.67
CA PRO A 67 5.25 -5.80 -8.80
C PRO A 67 6.04 -4.57 -8.36
N SER A 68 7.16 -4.27 -9.02
CA SER A 68 8.06 -3.17 -8.63
C SER A 68 7.40 -1.78 -8.63
N TRP A 69 6.45 -1.54 -9.53
CA TRP A 69 5.72 -0.26 -9.60
C TRP A 69 4.92 0.01 -8.33
N VAL A 70 4.46 -1.02 -7.62
CA VAL A 70 3.72 -0.90 -6.36
C VAL A 70 4.57 -0.21 -5.30
N TRP A 71 5.87 -0.50 -5.25
CA TRP A 71 6.78 0.13 -4.29
C TRP A 71 6.94 1.63 -4.53
N LYS A 72 7.11 2.01 -5.80
CA LYS A 72 7.20 3.43 -6.17
C LYS A 72 5.91 4.17 -5.86
N SER A 73 4.75 3.57 -6.16
CA SER A 73 3.44 4.15 -5.85
C SER A 73 3.21 4.22 -4.33
N GLY A 74 3.61 3.19 -3.59
CA GLY A 74 3.52 3.16 -2.13
C GLY A 74 4.32 4.28 -1.46
N ALA A 75 5.55 4.53 -1.91
CA ALA A 75 6.35 5.65 -1.42
C ALA A 75 5.66 7.00 -1.66
N ALA A 76 5.12 7.22 -2.87
CA ALA A 76 4.39 8.44 -3.19
C ALA A 76 3.10 8.61 -2.35
N MET A 77 2.40 7.51 -2.03
CA MET A 77 1.23 7.52 -1.15
C MET A 77 1.59 7.92 0.28
N ILE A 78 2.72 7.42 0.81
CA ILE A 78 3.24 7.82 2.13
C ILE A 78 3.55 9.31 2.14
N GLU A 79 4.28 9.81 1.16
CA GLU A 79 4.62 11.24 1.05
C GLU A 79 3.37 12.11 1.01
N ALA A 80 2.37 11.72 0.22
CA ALA A 80 1.10 12.41 0.14
C ALA A 80 0.35 12.42 1.48
N ARG A 81 0.36 11.30 2.21
CA ARG A 81 -0.27 11.18 3.53
C ARG A 81 0.43 12.06 4.57
N VAL A 82 1.76 12.05 4.61
CA VAL A 82 2.55 12.90 5.51
C VAL A 82 2.28 14.38 5.23
N ALA A 83 2.28 14.79 3.96
CA ALA A 83 1.97 16.16 3.59
C ALA A 83 0.54 16.57 4.00
N TRP A 84 -0.43 15.65 3.89
CA TRP A 84 -1.79 15.90 4.37
C TRP A 84 -1.85 16.02 5.90
N LEU A 85 -1.15 15.15 6.64
CA LEU A 85 -1.10 15.21 8.11
C LEU A 85 -0.48 16.50 8.63
N PHE A 86 0.59 17.00 8.01
CA PHE A 86 1.15 18.31 8.37
C PHE A 86 0.14 19.43 8.15
N ARG A 87 -0.55 19.46 7.00
CA ARG A 87 -1.61 20.45 6.76
C ARG A 87 -2.76 20.34 7.77
N LEU A 88 -3.11 19.13 8.20
CA LEU A 88 -4.15 18.93 9.21
C LEU A 88 -3.69 19.48 10.56
N ARG A 89 -2.45 19.19 10.99
CA ARG A 89 -1.87 19.75 12.21
C ARG A 89 -1.92 21.28 12.20
N ASP A 90 -1.41 21.91 11.15
CA ASP A 90 -1.36 23.38 11.06
C ASP A 90 -2.77 24.00 11.13
N ARG A 91 -3.78 23.32 10.53
CA ARG A 91 -5.18 23.73 10.66
C ARG A 91 -5.72 23.58 12.08
N LEU A 92 -5.38 22.51 12.78
CA LEU A 92 -5.82 22.29 14.16
C LEU A 92 -5.22 23.33 15.11
N GLU A 93 -3.93 23.66 14.95
CA GLU A 93 -3.27 24.73 15.71
C GLU A 93 -3.92 26.10 15.47
N SER A 94 -4.35 26.38 14.23
CA SER A 94 -5.06 27.63 13.91
C SER A 94 -6.44 27.76 14.56
N VAL A 95 -7.09 26.66 14.94
CA VAL A 95 -8.39 26.67 15.63
C VAL A 95 -8.23 27.03 17.10
N ASP A 96 -7.12 26.61 17.72
CA ASP A 96 -6.84 26.83 19.15
C ASP A 96 -6.55 28.31 19.48
N HIS A 97 -6.16 29.11 18.49
CA HIS A 97 -5.92 30.56 18.64
C HIS A 97 -7.17 31.43 18.39
N GLY A 98 -8.36 30.83 18.32
CA GLY A 98 -9.60 31.46 17.87
C GLY A 98 -10.69 31.73 18.93
N GLU A 99 -10.41 31.66 20.23
CA GLU A 99 -11.33 32.18 21.26
C GLU A 99 -11.00 33.66 21.57
N PRO A 100 -11.82 34.63 21.13
CA PRO A 100 -11.81 35.97 21.70
C PRO A 100 -12.61 35.97 23.02
N GLU A 101 -12.02 36.54 24.07
CA GLU A 101 -12.77 37.09 25.22
C GLU A 101 -13.74 38.19 24.79
#